data_AF-A0A8B6HFZ1-F1
#
_entry.id   AF-A0A8B6HFZ1-F1
#
_cell.length_a   1.000
_cell.length_b   1.000
_cell.length_c   1.000
_cell.angle_alpha   90.00
_cell.angle_beta   90.00
_cell.angle_gamma   90.00
#
_symmetry.space_group_name_H-M   'P 1'
#
loop_
_entity.id
_entity.type
_entity.pdbx_description
1 polymer ?
#
loop_
_entity_poly.entity_id
_entity_poly.type
_entity_poly.pdbx_seq_one_letter_code
_entity_poly.pdbx_strand_id
1 'polypeptide(L)'
;MRKQIIKKLVIDKLVDAEILGEEALELKVENVDAFKLKQLELEHELKRTGHEGDGENKKELEMKERLEMDKKEKEDEFKLKELEMRQRLEMEKIKIEIVKEESNTKVQSKSDHFDAAKNIRLVPKFCEKTIDKYFPQFEKIARNLNWPKPYWTTMLQSVFAGKAAEIYSALPSEKSSDYDTLKQEV
;
A
#
# COMPACT_ATOMS: atom_id res chain seq x y z
N MET A 1 29.36 -73.48 12.69
CA MET A 1 28.48 -74.63 13.00
C MET A 1 29.26 -75.94 13.21
N ARG A 2 30.06 -76.44 12.25
CA ARG A 2 30.80 -77.73 12.39
C ARG A 2 31.76 -77.82 13.59
N LYS A 3 32.51 -76.76 13.90
CA LYS A 3 33.44 -76.73 15.05
C LYS A 3 32.77 -76.95 16.41
N GLN A 4 31.55 -76.43 16.60
CA GLN A 4 30.83 -76.58 17.87
C GLN A 4 30.29 -78.00 18.06
N ILE A 5 29.91 -78.66 16.97
CA ILE A 5 29.45 -80.05 16.99
C ILE A 5 30.62 -80.98 17.34
N ILE A 6 31.78 -80.77 16.71
CA ILE A 6 33.00 -81.55 17.03
C ILE A 6 33.42 -81.31 18.47
N LYS A 7 33.43 -80.05 18.94
CA LYS A 7 33.75 -79.71 20.33
C LYS A 7 32.77 -80.37 21.33
N LYS A 8 31.48 -80.48 20.99
CA LYS A 8 30.49 -81.21 21.81
C LYS A 8 30.80 -82.69 21.88
N LEU A 9 30.99 -83.33 20.72
CA LEU A 9 31.30 -84.76 20.64
C LEU A 9 32.58 -85.12 21.40
N VAL A 10 33.60 -84.28 21.32
CA VAL A 10 34.87 -84.48 22.03
C VAL A 10 34.69 -84.36 23.54
N ILE A 11 33.96 -83.35 24.01
CA ILE A 11 33.73 -83.17 25.45
C ILE A 11 32.89 -84.32 26.02
N ASP A 12 31.82 -84.73 25.33
CA ASP A 12 30.99 -85.86 25.76
C ASP A 12 31.83 -87.15 25.84
N LYS A 13 32.70 -87.38 24.84
CA LYS A 13 33.60 -88.55 24.85
C LYS A 13 34.68 -88.50 25.94
N LEU A 14 35.11 -87.30 26.35
CA LEU A 14 36.09 -87.14 27.43
C LEU A 14 35.45 -87.31 28.81
N VAL A 15 34.18 -86.94 28.95
CA VAL A 15 33.38 -87.21 30.17
C VAL A 15 33.05 -88.70 30.27
N ASP A 16 32.62 -89.34 29.17
CA ASP A 16 32.39 -90.80 29.10
C ASP A 16 33.64 -91.62 29.49
N ALA A 17 34.83 -91.07 29.24
CA ALA A 17 36.11 -91.69 29.54
C ALA A 17 36.63 -91.40 30.95
N GLU A 18 35.84 -90.75 31.82
CA GLU A 18 36.21 -90.29 33.17
C GLU A 18 37.43 -89.35 33.23
N ILE A 19 37.81 -88.75 32.09
CA ILE A 19 38.93 -87.80 32.00
C ILE A 19 38.49 -86.41 32.51
N LEU A 20 37.21 -86.08 32.35
CA LEU A 20 36.58 -84.85 32.81
C LEU A 20 35.37 -85.19 33.69
N GLY A 21 35.17 -84.45 34.80
CA GLY A 21 33.97 -84.58 35.64
C GLY A 21 32.72 -83.99 34.98
N GLU A 22 31.55 -84.39 35.48
CA GLU A 22 30.23 -83.95 34.97
C GLU A 22 30.04 -82.42 35.06
N GLU A 23 30.75 -81.75 35.97
CA GLU A 23 30.83 -80.29 36.13
C GLU A 23 31.24 -79.56 34.83
N ALA A 24 32.00 -80.22 33.94
CA ALA A 24 32.40 -79.67 32.65
C ALA A 24 31.22 -79.54 31.65
N LEU A 25 30.12 -80.26 31.87
CA LEU A 25 28.88 -80.14 31.11
C LEU A 25 28.02 -78.98 31.62
N GLU A 26 28.03 -78.71 32.93
CA GLU A 26 27.25 -77.65 33.58
C GLU A 26 27.75 -76.24 33.22
N LEU A 27 29.07 -76.03 33.22
CA LEU A 27 29.73 -74.79 32.77
C LEU A 27 29.38 -74.40 31.31
N LYS A 28 28.89 -75.36 30.51
CA LYS A 28 28.44 -75.17 29.12
C LYS A 28 27.00 -74.68 29.05
N VAL A 29 26.15 -75.14 29.94
CA VAL A 29 24.71 -74.81 29.98
C VAL A 29 24.56 -73.37 30.48
N GLU A 30 25.21 -73.03 31.59
CA GLU A 30 25.16 -71.69 32.16
C GLU A 30 25.70 -70.61 31.21
N ASN A 31 26.83 -70.88 30.54
CA ASN A 31 27.49 -69.90 29.69
C ASN A 31 26.74 -69.69 28.35
N VAL A 32 26.04 -70.72 27.84
CA VAL A 32 25.20 -70.62 26.64
C VAL A 32 23.88 -69.90 26.95
N ASP A 33 23.27 -70.16 28.11
CA ASP A 33 22.03 -69.50 28.50
C ASP A 33 22.26 -68.04 28.92
N ALA A 34 23.36 -67.74 29.63
CA ALA A 34 23.75 -66.36 29.93
C ALA A 34 24.05 -65.54 28.66
N PHE A 35 24.70 -66.15 27.66
CA PHE A 35 24.96 -65.48 26.38
C PHE A 35 23.68 -65.21 25.60
N LYS A 36 22.75 -66.18 25.55
CA LYS A 36 21.43 -65.99 24.92
C LYS A 36 20.60 -64.91 25.63
N LEU A 37 20.63 -64.90 26.96
CA LEU A 37 19.91 -63.90 27.75
C LEU A 37 20.42 -62.49 27.44
N LYS A 38 21.75 -62.34 27.39
CA LYS A 38 22.40 -61.06 27.06
C LYS A 38 22.17 -60.63 25.61
N GLN A 39 22.08 -61.59 24.69
CA GLN A 39 21.74 -61.32 23.30
C GLN A 39 20.29 -60.81 23.15
N LEU A 40 19.35 -61.42 23.86
CA LEU A 40 17.93 -61.00 23.93
C LEU A 40 17.78 -59.61 24.56
N GLU A 41 18.52 -59.32 25.62
CA GLU A 41 18.51 -58.03 26.30
C GLU A 41 19.01 -56.90 25.38
N LEU A 42 20.12 -57.15 24.67
CA LEU A 42 20.69 -56.20 23.70
C LEU A 42 19.72 -55.93 22.53
N GLU A 43 19.02 -56.96 22.05
CA GLU A 43 18.02 -56.83 20.99
C GLU A 43 16.81 -56.00 21.44
N HIS A 44 16.34 -56.21 22.68
CA HIS A 44 15.23 -55.44 23.25
C HIS A 44 15.63 -53.98 23.55
N GLU A 45 16.89 -53.73 23.89
CA GLU A 45 17.44 -52.39 24.09
C GLU A 45 17.57 -51.63 22.76
N LEU A 46 18.09 -52.26 21.70
CA LEU A 46 18.11 -51.70 20.35
C LEU A 46 16.71 -51.37 19.83
N LYS A 47 15.74 -52.25 20.09
CA LYS A 47 14.35 -52.04 19.67
C LYS A 47 13.68 -50.89 20.40
N ARG A 48 13.99 -50.68 21.69
CA ARG A 48 13.51 -49.54 22.49
C ARG A 48 14.12 -48.23 22.02
N THR A 49 15.45 -48.17 21.90
CA THR A 49 16.16 -46.98 21.42
C THR A 49 15.77 -46.60 19.99
N GLY A 50 15.52 -47.58 19.11
CA GLY A 50 14.98 -47.33 17.78
C GLY A 50 13.57 -46.73 17.80
N HIS A 51 12.65 -47.28 18.59
CA HIS A 51 11.29 -46.74 18.71
C HIS A 51 11.23 -45.36 19.38
N GLU A 52 12.09 -45.11 20.38
CA GLU A 52 12.21 -43.81 21.04
C GLU A 52 12.74 -42.77 20.05
N GLY A 53 13.81 -43.09 19.29
CA GLY A 53 14.36 -42.21 18.26
C GLY A 53 13.38 -41.94 17.11
N ASP A 54 12.65 -42.94 16.63
CA ASP A 54 11.64 -42.76 15.58
C ASP A 54 10.46 -41.90 16.06
N GLY A 55 10.07 -42.06 17.33
CA GLY A 55 9.00 -41.27 17.96
C GLY A 55 9.39 -39.81 18.18
N GLU A 56 10.63 -39.55 18.60
CA GLU A 56 11.18 -38.20 18.76
C GLU A 56 11.32 -37.48 17.42
N ASN A 57 11.88 -38.15 16.41
CA ASN A 57 12.09 -37.58 15.08
C ASN A 57 10.75 -37.24 14.40
N LYS A 58 9.71 -38.07 14.62
CA LYS A 58 8.34 -37.78 14.15
C LYS A 58 7.75 -36.53 14.80
N LYS A 59 7.89 -36.38 16.13
CA LYS A 59 7.41 -35.19 16.85
C LYS A 59 8.14 -33.92 16.43
N GLU A 60 9.45 -34.01 16.19
CA GLU A 60 10.26 -32.89 15.72
C GLU A 60 9.81 -32.43 14.33
N LEU A 61 9.52 -33.38 13.43
CA LEU A 61 8.99 -33.08 12.09
C LEU A 61 7.63 -32.38 12.17
N GLU A 62 6.69 -32.91 12.96
CA GLU A 62 5.36 -32.32 13.15
C GLU A 62 5.44 -30.90 13.76
N MET A 63 6.37 -30.68 14.69
CA MET A 63 6.59 -29.36 15.29
C MET A 63 7.17 -28.37 14.27
N LYS A 64 8.10 -28.82 13.42
CA LYS A 64 8.70 -28.01 12.37
C LYS A 64 7.68 -27.63 11.30
N GLU A 65 6.85 -28.56 10.85
CA GLU A 65 5.77 -28.28 9.90
C GLU A 65 4.77 -27.26 10.47
N ARG A 66 4.42 -27.38 11.76
CA ARG A 66 3.54 -26.41 12.43
C ARG A 66 4.16 -25.00 12.47
N LEU A 67 5.45 -24.89 12.76
CA LEU A 67 6.16 -23.62 12.77
C LEU A 67 6.27 -23.01 11.37
N GLU A 68 6.49 -23.83 10.34
CA GLU A 68 6.53 -23.36 8.96
C GLU A 68 5.15 -22.87 8.50
N MET A 69 4.06 -23.57 8.86
CA MET A 69 2.71 -23.10 8.58
C MET A 69 2.39 -21.78 9.30
N ASP A 70 2.68 -21.65 10.60
CA ASP A 70 2.45 -20.41 11.36
C ASP A 70 3.25 -19.23 10.78
N LYS A 71 4.50 -19.47 10.37
CA LYS A 71 5.33 -18.46 9.73
C LYS A 71 4.75 -18.01 8.39
N LYS A 72 4.28 -18.97 7.57
CA LYS A 72 3.66 -18.68 6.28
C LYS A 72 2.34 -17.93 6.45
N GLU A 73 1.51 -18.32 7.42
CA GLU A 73 0.25 -17.66 7.73
C GLU A 73 0.48 -16.20 8.16
N LYS A 74 1.47 -15.94 9.02
CA LYS A 74 1.86 -14.57 9.39
C LYS A 74 2.38 -13.75 8.21
N GLU A 75 3.15 -14.38 7.31
CA GLU A 75 3.65 -13.70 6.11
C GLU A 75 2.50 -13.32 5.17
N ASP A 76 1.54 -14.22 4.98
CA ASP A 76 0.35 -13.99 4.16
C ASP A 76 -0.57 -12.93 4.80
N GLU A 77 -0.74 -12.95 6.13
CA GLU A 77 -1.46 -11.91 6.88
C GLU A 77 -0.80 -10.53 6.71
N PHE A 78 0.53 -10.47 6.79
CA PHE A 78 1.28 -9.22 6.60
C PHE A 78 1.13 -8.69 5.16
N LYS A 79 1.25 -9.57 4.16
CA LYS A 79 1.04 -9.21 2.73
C LYS A 79 -0.38 -8.70 2.48
N LEU A 80 -1.38 -9.33 3.09
CA LEU A 80 -2.78 -8.92 2.96
C LEU A 80 -3.00 -7.53 3.57
N LYS A 81 -2.47 -7.29 4.78
CA LYS A 81 -2.51 -5.97 5.43
C LYS A 81 -1.79 -4.89 4.62
N GLU A 82 -0.64 -5.20 4.03
CA GLU A 82 0.08 -4.26 3.16
C GLU A 82 -0.75 -3.90 1.93
N LEU A 83 -1.39 -4.90 1.30
CA LEU A 83 -2.24 -4.70 0.14
C LEU A 83 -3.48 -3.85 0.47
N GLU A 84 -4.16 -4.14 1.59
CA GLU A 84 -5.29 -3.33 2.07
C GLU A 84 -4.87 -1.89 2.36
N MET A 85 -3.72 -1.69 3.01
CA MET A 85 -3.19 -0.35 3.26
C MET A 85 -2.89 0.39 1.96
N ARG A 86 -2.31 -0.30 0.97
CA ARG A 86 -2.03 0.26 -0.36
C ARG A 86 -3.32 0.67 -1.08
N GLN A 87 -4.32 -0.20 -1.10
CA GLN A 87 -5.63 0.10 -1.69
C GLN A 87 -6.29 1.28 -0.98
N ARG A 88 -6.20 1.36 0.35
CA ARG A 88 -6.74 2.47 1.13
C ARG A 88 -6.06 3.80 0.75
N LEU A 89 -4.74 3.80 0.63
CA LEU A 89 -3.99 5.00 0.22
C LEU A 89 -4.32 5.41 -1.22
N GLU A 90 -4.51 4.45 -2.12
CA GLU A 90 -4.88 4.72 -3.51
C GLU A 90 -6.29 5.29 -3.61
N MET A 91 -7.26 4.71 -2.89
CA MET A 91 -8.62 5.25 -2.78
C MET A 91 -8.63 6.66 -2.18
N GLU A 92 -7.81 6.93 -1.15
CA GLU A 92 -7.71 8.26 -0.56
C GLU A 92 -7.09 9.27 -1.55
N LYS A 93 -6.07 8.86 -2.31
CA LYS A 93 -5.49 9.69 -3.38
C LYS A 93 -6.54 10.03 -4.43
N ILE A 94 -7.29 9.06 -4.92
CA ILE A 94 -8.36 9.27 -5.91
C ILE A 94 -9.42 10.22 -5.33
N LYS A 95 -9.84 10.05 -4.07
CA LYS A 95 -10.78 10.98 -3.43
C LYS A 95 -10.23 12.40 -3.37
N ILE A 96 -8.96 12.58 -2.99
CA ILE A 96 -8.31 13.89 -2.96
C ILE A 96 -8.24 14.49 -4.37
N GLU A 97 -7.97 13.67 -5.39
CA GLU A 97 -7.92 14.09 -6.78
C GLU A 97 -9.31 14.51 -7.30
N ILE A 98 -10.37 13.75 -6.99
CA ILE A 98 -11.75 14.11 -7.28
C ILE A 98 -12.12 15.41 -6.57
N VAL A 99 -11.82 15.57 -5.27
CA VAL A 99 -12.11 16.80 -4.53
C VAL A 99 -11.32 17.98 -5.11
N LYS A 100 -10.07 17.77 -5.53
CA LYS A 100 -9.29 18.77 -6.24
C LYS A 100 -9.92 19.13 -7.58
N GLU A 101 -10.35 18.15 -8.36
CA GLU A 101 -10.98 18.36 -9.67
C GLU A 101 -12.38 18.99 -9.55
N GLU A 102 -13.16 18.64 -8.52
CA GLU A 102 -14.42 19.28 -8.15
C GLU A 102 -14.19 20.72 -7.68
N SER A 103 -13.12 20.98 -6.92
CA SER A 103 -12.73 22.33 -6.55
C SER A 103 -12.22 23.12 -7.77
N ASN A 104 -11.52 22.47 -8.71
CA ASN A 104 -11.01 23.11 -9.92
C ASN A 104 -12.16 23.41 -10.90
N THR A 105 -13.11 22.51 -11.10
CA THR A 105 -14.30 22.72 -11.95
C THR A 105 -15.31 23.70 -11.34
N LYS A 106 -15.39 23.80 -10.00
CA LYS A 106 -16.20 24.82 -9.31
C LYS A 106 -15.51 26.19 -9.24
N VAL A 107 -14.19 26.24 -9.36
CA VAL A 107 -13.41 27.49 -9.49
C VAL A 107 -13.38 27.96 -10.95
N GLN A 108 -13.22 27.08 -11.94
CA GLN A 108 -13.26 27.42 -13.37
C GLN A 108 -14.63 27.96 -13.82
N SER A 109 -15.74 27.58 -13.16
CA SER A 109 -17.07 28.10 -13.49
C SER A 109 -17.45 29.39 -12.75
N LYS A 110 -16.61 29.90 -11.83
CA LYS A 110 -16.93 31.11 -11.05
C LYS A 110 -15.82 32.16 -10.92
N SER A 111 -14.60 31.95 -11.40
CA SER A 111 -13.49 32.86 -11.07
C SER A 111 -12.74 33.54 -12.22
N ASP A 112 -13.30 33.69 -13.43
CA ASP A 112 -12.68 34.57 -14.42
C ASP A 112 -13.64 35.42 -15.27
N HIS A 113 -14.96 35.24 -15.15
CA HIS A 113 -15.86 36.19 -15.78
C HIS A 113 -16.01 37.42 -14.89
N PHE A 114 -15.34 38.50 -15.26
CA PHE A 114 -15.55 39.81 -14.69
C PHE A 114 -17.04 40.18 -14.76
N ASP A 115 -17.68 40.32 -13.60
CA ASP A 115 -19.10 40.65 -13.50
C ASP A 115 -19.28 42.17 -13.63
N ALA A 116 -19.37 42.64 -14.88
CA ALA A 116 -19.56 44.06 -15.17
C ALA A 116 -20.85 44.60 -14.51
N ALA A 117 -21.92 43.81 -14.43
CA ALA A 117 -23.20 44.25 -13.86
C ALA A 117 -23.11 44.62 -12.37
N LYS A 118 -22.30 43.90 -11.59
CA LYS A 118 -22.04 44.24 -10.19
C LYS A 118 -21.16 45.48 -10.03
N ASN A 119 -20.18 45.65 -10.92
CA ASN A 119 -19.21 46.75 -10.83
C ASN A 119 -19.73 48.08 -11.40
N ILE A 120 -20.76 48.07 -12.26
CA ILE A 120 -21.40 49.28 -12.79
C ILE A 120 -21.87 50.23 -11.68
N ARG A 121 -22.29 49.71 -10.52
CA ARG A 121 -22.71 50.55 -9.37
C ARG A 121 -21.58 51.39 -8.78
N LEU A 122 -20.32 51.02 -9.01
CA LEU A 122 -19.13 51.71 -8.52
C LEU A 122 -18.60 52.73 -9.53
N VAL A 123 -19.17 52.79 -10.73
CA VAL A 123 -18.80 53.74 -11.77
C VAL A 123 -19.33 55.13 -11.36
N PRO A 124 -18.48 56.16 -11.30
CA PRO A 124 -18.93 57.52 -11.02
C PRO A 124 -19.99 57.98 -12.03
N LYS A 125 -20.92 58.84 -11.59
CA LYS A 125 -21.91 59.43 -12.49
C LYS A 125 -21.22 60.33 -13.51
N PHE A 126 -21.56 60.17 -14.78
CA PHE A 126 -21.04 61.00 -15.85
C PHE A 126 -21.60 62.43 -15.77
N CYS A 127 -20.74 63.43 -16.04
CA CYS A 127 -21.14 64.83 -16.12
C CYS A 127 -20.41 65.52 -17.28
N GLU A 128 -21.16 65.95 -18.29
CA GLU A 128 -20.64 66.61 -19.50
C GLU A 128 -19.84 67.89 -19.21
N LYS A 129 -20.14 68.58 -18.09
CA LYS A 129 -19.45 69.82 -17.70
C LYS A 129 -18.04 69.60 -17.19
N THR A 130 -17.68 68.36 -16.86
CA THR A 130 -16.39 68.01 -16.22
C THR A 130 -15.78 66.75 -16.84
N ILE A 131 -15.89 66.60 -18.16
CA ILE A 131 -15.34 65.44 -18.88
C ILE A 131 -13.83 65.30 -18.64
N ASP A 132 -13.08 66.40 -18.63
CA ASP A 132 -11.62 66.43 -18.39
C ASP A 132 -11.20 65.79 -17.06
N LYS A 133 -12.07 65.82 -16.05
CA LYS A 133 -11.82 65.25 -14.72
C LYS A 133 -12.41 63.86 -14.55
N TYR A 134 -13.38 63.50 -15.38
CA TYR A 134 -14.15 62.27 -15.27
C TYR A 134 -13.32 61.04 -15.67
N PHE A 135 -12.68 61.04 -16.84
CA PHE A 135 -11.89 59.89 -17.30
C PHE A 135 -10.71 59.54 -16.36
N PRO A 136 -9.91 60.50 -15.87
CA PRO A 136 -8.86 60.19 -14.88
C PRO A 136 -9.42 59.58 -13.58
N GLN A 137 -10.61 60.01 -13.14
CA GLN A 137 -11.26 59.47 -11.95
C GLN A 137 -11.76 58.03 -12.18
N PHE A 138 -12.36 57.77 -13.33
CA PHE A 138 -12.78 56.43 -13.74
C PHE A 138 -11.59 55.47 -13.85
N GLU A 139 -10.51 55.87 -14.55
CA GLU A 139 -9.30 55.05 -14.71
C GLU A 139 -8.63 54.72 -13.38
N LYS A 140 -8.68 55.64 -12.41
CA LYS A 140 -8.14 55.41 -11.06
C LYS A 140 -8.93 54.33 -10.33
N ILE A 141 -10.26 54.36 -10.41
CA ILE A 141 -11.13 53.35 -9.81
C ILE A 141 -10.96 52.01 -10.51
N ALA A 142 -10.96 52.01 -11.83
CA ALA A 142 -10.80 50.83 -12.66
C ALA A 142 -9.46 50.12 -12.41
N ARG A 143 -8.37 50.88 -12.29
CA ARG A 143 -7.05 50.35 -11.92
C ARG A 143 -7.02 49.82 -10.48
N ASN A 144 -7.60 50.54 -9.52
CA ASN A 144 -7.62 50.10 -8.13
C ASN A 144 -8.42 48.81 -7.91
N LEU A 145 -9.46 48.59 -8.72
CA LEU A 145 -10.32 47.40 -8.67
C LEU A 145 -9.94 46.33 -9.69
N ASN A 146 -8.81 46.50 -10.40
CA ASN A 146 -8.32 45.60 -11.44
C ASN A 146 -9.38 45.23 -12.50
N TRP A 147 -10.18 46.21 -12.94
CA TRP A 147 -11.18 45.99 -13.98
C TRP A 147 -10.50 45.70 -15.33
N PRO A 148 -10.90 44.65 -16.08
CA PRO A 148 -10.34 44.39 -17.38
C PRO A 148 -10.76 45.46 -18.39
N LYS A 149 -9.78 45.99 -19.13
CA LYS A 149 -9.98 47.07 -20.13
C LYS A 149 -11.12 46.83 -21.13
N PRO A 150 -11.35 45.59 -21.65
CA PRO A 150 -12.45 45.35 -22.60
C PRO A 150 -13.85 45.67 -22.04
N TYR A 151 -14.03 45.66 -20.72
CA TYR A 151 -15.32 45.95 -20.09
C TYR A 151 -15.49 47.43 -19.71
N TRP A 152 -14.44 48.26 -19.84
CA TRP A 152 -14.51 49.67 -19.46
C TRP A 152 -15.49 50.43 -20.35
N THR A 153 -15.51 50.14 -21.65
CA THR A 153 -16.44 50.75 -22.61
C THR A 153 -17.89 50.36 -22.31
N THR A 154 -18.15 49.09 -21.98
CA THR A 154 -19.48 48.61 -21.55
C THR A 154 -19.96 49.31 -20.28
N MET A 155 -19.05 49.54 -19.32
CA MET A 155 -19.39 50.31 -18.12
C MET A 155 -19.70 51.76 -18.43
N LEU A 156 -18.92 52.39 -19.30
CA LEU A 156 -19.07 53.79 -19.68
C LEU A 156 -20.37 54.02 -20.45
N GLN A 157 -20.77 53.09 -21.32
CA GLN A 157 -22.08 53.12 -21.99
C GLN A 157 -23.23 53.25 -20.99
N SER A 158 -23.15 52.58 -19.83
CA SER A 158 -24.23 52.60 -18.83
C SER A 158 -24.37 53.93 -18.08
N VAL A 159 -23.32 54.75 -18.07
CA VAL A 159 -23.26 56.02 -17.34
C VAL A 159 -23.27 57.24 -18.25
N PHE A 160 -22.92 57.09 -19.54
CA PHE A 160 -23.04 58.14 -20.52
C PHE A 160 -24.49 58.61 -20.65
N ALA A 161 -24.65 59.93 -20.71
CA ALA A 161 -25.92 60.61 -20.86
C ALA A 161 -25.73 61.79 -21.82
N GLY A 162 -26.79 62.18 -22.54
CA GLY A 162 -26.76 63.30 -23.47
C GLY A 162 -25.87 63.04 -24.68
N LYS A 163 -25.00 64.00 -25.00
CA LYS A 163 -24.14 64.00 -26.20
C LYS A 163 -23.16 62.83 -26.23
N ALA A 164 -22.64 62.43 -25.06
CA ALA A 164 -21.72 61.30 -24.96
C ALA A 164 -22.38 59.96 -25.33
N ALA A 165 -23.67 59.80 -25.03
CA ALA A 165 -24.43 58.61 -25.41
C ALA A 165 -24.72 58.60 -26.93
N GLU A 166 -25.03 59.76 -27.52
CA GLU A 166 -25.21 59.91 -28.96
C GLU A 166 -23.94 59.56 -29.74
N ILE A 167 -22.77 60.04 -29.28
CA ILE A 167 -21.46 59.72 -29.85
C ILE A 167 -21.18 58.21 -29.75
N TYR A 168 -21.41 57.60 -28.58
CA TYR A 168 -21.24 56.15 -28.41
C TYR A 168 -22.15 55.34 -29.33
N SER A 169 -23.41 55.75 -29.52
CA SER A 169 -24.34 55.08 -30.43
C SER A 169 -24.02 55.30 -31.91
N ALA A 170 -23.36 56.42 -32.26
CA ALA A 170 -22.93 56.70 -33.63
C ALA A 170 -21.62 55.99 -34.01
N LEU A 171 -20.84 55.51 -33.04
CA LEU A 171 -19.58 54.82 -33.27
C LEU A 171 -19.78 53.35 -33.70
N PRO A 172 -18.98 52.84 -34.68
CA PRO A 172 -18.98 51.43 -35.05
C PRO A 172 -18.57 50.51 -33.89
N SER A 173 -19.10 49.29 -33.84
CA SER A 173 -18.85 48.30 -32.77
C SER A 173 -17.37 48.00 -32.50
N GLU A 174 -16.51 48.15 -33.52
CA GLU A 174 -15.06 47.94 -33.41
C GLU A 174 -14.37 49.08 -32.66
N LYS A 175 -14.83 50.33 -32.87
CA LYS A 175 -14.29 51.53 -32.22
C LYS A 175 -14.90 51.76 -30.84
N SER A 176 -16.15 51.34 -30.62
CA SER A 176 -16.80 51.44 -29.30
C SER A 176 -16.30 50.39 -28.31
N SER A 177 -15.60 49.35 -28.78
CA SER A 177 -14.95 48.34 -27.92
C SER A 177 -13.58 48.78 -27.40
N ASP A 178 -12.98 49.81 -27.99
CA ASP A 178 -11.67 50.35 -27.60
C ASP A 178 -11.83 51.61 -26.73
N TYR A 179 -11.30 51.56 -25.50
CA TYR A 179 -11.44 52.65 -24.54
C TYR A 179 -10.71 53.93 -24.97
N ASP A 180 -9.51 53.80 -25.56
CA ASP A 180 -8.69 54.95 -25.96
C ASP A 180 -9.31 55.69 -27.13
N THR A 181 -9.88 54.97 -28.10
CA THR A 181 -10.66 55.54 -29.21
C THR A 181 -11.93 56.22 -28.72
N LEU A 182 -12.68 55.56 -27.82
CA LEU A 182 -13.91 56.13 -27.27
C LEU A 182 -13.66 57.43 -26.48
N LYS A 183 -12.57 57.49 -25.72
CA LYS A 183 -12.16 58.68 -24.95
C LYS A 183 -11.80 59.86 -25.84
N GLN A 184 -11.36 59.63 -27.08
CA GLN A 184 -11.02 60.71 -28.02
C GLN A 184 -12.26 61.29 -28.72
N GLU A 185 -13.31 60.48 -28.90
CA GLU A 185 -14.52 60.87 -29.61
C GLU A 185 -15.56 61.56 -28.70
N VAL A 186 -15.54 61.29 -27.39
CA VAL A 186 -16.44 61.85 -26.35
C VAL A 186 -15.87 63.12 -25.72
#